data_AF-A0A6H9LTJ0-F1
#
_entry.id   AF-A0A6H9LTJ0-F1
#
_cell.length_a   1.000
_cell.length_b   1.000
_cell.length_c   1.000
_cell.angle_alpha   90.00
_cell.angle_beta   90.00
_cell.angle_gamma   90.00
#
_symmetry.space_group_name_H-M   'P 1'
#
loop_
_entity.id
_entity.type
_entity.pdbx_description
1 polymer ?
#
loop_
_entity_poly.entity_id
_entity_poly.type
_entity_poly.pdbx_seq_one_letter_code
_entity_poly.pdbx_strand_id
1 'polypeptide(L)'
;MNNSLPKFDRDLFGSEETFTIIGTGSIGGKASGLAYMKDSLLSDIDRSQFPHFTIEIPTLTVIGTDIFDRFIENNDLLDIVESDMTDERIAHYFQKASFPTDYIGDLRGLIEKVTTPLAVRSSSLLEDALHHPFAGVFATKMIPNNQPDADSRFKKLIEAIKFVYASCYFKEARDYMQTIGKSYRDEKMAVIIQEVVGTKYDHNYYPTISGVGRTYNYYPFGHAEPEDGIVELALGLGKTIVDGGRTWSVTPRYPTQPPPYNSNSDLLRQTQTEFWAVNMGKQAAFDPLKEAEFLIQSDLKQAEYDDTLKHIASTYIGASDKIVIGCGNDGPRVLNFGPILRTDEIPLINIIETIMEVCKKKLSSDVEIEFAVTIDDKKNVRIGFLQVRKMKVSDNDVSADLDKYKSFEILLSSNRIMGNGVIDTIRDIVYIKPEIFSAKSTPQIALEVAQINTNIKKLNEKYLLIGFGRWGSSDHWLGVPVVWSQISNAKIIVEATLPDMNVDLSQGAHFFHNLTSFNIFSFSIHHESTHSIDFDWLNKQQTVTETEFVKHVHLNNPLTVIADNKNKTGVIYHD
;
A
#
# COMPACT_ATOMS: atom_id res chain seq x y z
N MET A 1 3.87 -9.65 -24.25
CA MET A 1 2.53 -9.63 -24.88
C MET A 1 2.18 -8.19 -25.28
N ASN A 2 2.95 -7.57 -26.19
CA ASN A 2 2.80 -6.14 -26.53
C ASN A 2 1.85 -5.84 -27.72
N ASN A 3 1.20 -6.86 -28.30
CA ASN A 3 0.62 -6.73 -29.65
C ASN A 3 -0.89 -6.45 -29.74
N SER A 4 -1.59 -6.13 -28.65
CA SER A 4 -3.07 -5.97 -28.70
C SER A 4 -3.62 -4.65 -28.18
N LEU A 5 -2.80 -3.72 -27.66
CA LEU A 5 -3.30 -2.44 -27.19
C LEU A 5 -3.27 -1.39 -28.31
N PRO A 6 -4.34 -0.59 -28.47
CA PRO A 6 -4.41 0.44 -29.50
C PRO A 6 -3.37 1.54 -29.24
N LYS A 7 -2.75 2.02 -30.31
CA LYS A 7 -1.89 3.21 -30.24
C LYS A 7 -2.76 4.44 -30.00
N PHE A 8 -2.25 5.36 -29.19
CA PHE A 8 -2.87 6.67 -29.05
C PHE A 8 -2.85 7.39 -30.40
N ASP A 9 -4.00 7.92 -30.80
CA ASP A 9 -4.15 8.68 -32.04
C ASP A 9 -4.85 10.00 -31.73
N ARG A 10 -4.22 11.10 -32.17
CA ARG A 10 -4.72 12.45 -32.00
C ARG A 10 -5.96 12.69 -32.88
N ASP A 11 -5.96 12.09 -34.07
CA ASP A 11 -6.90 12.30 -35.19
C ASP A 11 -8.10 11.34 -35.15
N LEU A 12 -8.06 10.29 -34.31
CA LEU A 12 -9.25 9.50 -33.99
C LEU A 12 -10.19 10.32 -33.09
N PHE A 13 -11.08 11.06 -33.74
CA PHE A 13 -12.19 11.76 -33.09
C PHE A 13 -13.10 10.73 -32.37
N GLY A 14 -13.05 10.69 -31.04
CA GLY A 14 -14.03 9.97 -30.22
C GLY A 14 -13.90 8.45 -30.16
N SER A 15 -12.70 7.87 -30.32
CA SER A 15 -12.53 6.42 -30.14
C SER A 15 -12.98 5.98 -28.75
N GLU A 16 -13.81 4.94 -28.67
CA GLU A 16 -14.24 4.26 -27.42
C GLU A 16 -13.08 3.56 -26.68
N GLU A 17 -11.85 3.68 -27.18
CA GLU A 17 -10.66 3.02 -26.63
C GLU A 17 -10.23 3.67 -25.31
N THR A 18 -10.57 3.01 -24.20
CA THR A 18 -10.26 3.45 -22.84
C THR A 18 -8.85 3.08 -22.37
N PHE A 19 -8.08 2.33 -23.17
CA PHE A 19 -6.71 1.91 -22.82
C PHE A 19 -5.81 2.05 -24.05
N THR A 20 -4.96 3.08 -24.09
CA THR A 20 -4.08 3.37 -25.22
C THR A 20 -2.60 3.44 -24.83
N ILE A 21 -1.70 3.41 -25.83
CA ILE A 21 -0.23 3.51 -25.64
C ILE A 21 0.35 4.64 -26.48
N ILE A 22 1.24 5.44 -25.89
CA ILE A 22 2.17 6.36 -26.57
C ILE A 22 3.57 5.74 -26.50
N GLY A 23 4.22 5.55 -27.64
CA GLY A 23 5.53 4.89 -27.73
C GLY A 23 5.46 3.43 -28.20
N THR A 24 6.60 2.75 -28.15
CA THR A 24 6.79 1.39 -28.70
C THR A 24 7.44 0.41 -27.73
N GLY A 25 7.93 0.90 -26.59
CA GLY A 25 8.55 0.11 -25.54
C GLY A 25 7.55 -0.72 -24.73
N SER A 26 8.05 -1.35 -23.68
CA SER A 26 7.21 -2.01 -22.67
C SER A 26 6.32 -1.00 -21.94
N ILE A 27 5.12 -1.43 -21.54
CA ILE A 27 4.17 -0.69 -20.71
C ILE A 27 4.39 -0.88 -19.19
N GLY A 28 5.35 -1.73 -18.81
CA GLY A 28 5.66 -2.05 -17.41
C GLY A 28 4.66 -3.02 -16.75
N GLY A 29 4.95 -3.39 -15.50
CA GLY A 29 4.21 -4.42 -14.76
C GLY A 29 2.77 -4.05 -14.46
N LYS A 30 2.54 -2.86 -13.87
CA LYS A 30 1.19 -2.40 -13.48
C LYS A 30 0.23 -2.36 -14.67
N ALA A 31 0.67 -1.74 -15.76
CA ALA A 31 -0.14 -1.62 -16.96
C ALA A 31 -0.39 -2.98 -17.62
N SER A 32 0.62 -3.87 -17.62
CA SER A 32 0.47 -5.22 -18.15
C SER A 32 -0.57 -6.03 -17.36
N GLY A 33 -0.59 -5.90 -16.03
CA GLY A 33 -1.61 -6.54 -15.18
C GLY A 33 -3.02 -6.08 -15.53
N LEU A 34 -3.22 -4.76 -15.68
CA LEU A 34 -4.52 -4.20 -16.10
C LEU A 34 -4.92 -4.67 -17.50
N ALA A 35 -3.99 -4.63 -18.46
CA ALA A 35 -4.25 -5.05 -19.84
C ALA A 35 -4.65 -6.53 -19.91
N TYR A 36 -4.01 -7.38 -19.09
CA TYR A 36 -4.30 -8.81 -19.02
C TYR A 36 -5.68 -9.11 -18.43
N MET A 37 -6.19 -8.26 -17.54
CA MET A 37 -7.49 -8.44 -16.90
C MET A 37 -8.65 -7.80 -17.67
N LYS A 38 -8.39 -6.84 -18.58
CA LYS A 38 -9.40 -6.05 -19.30
C LYS A 38 -10.54 -6.90 -19.84
N ASP A 39 -10.22 -7.93 -20.64
CA ASP A 39 -11.24 -8.76 -21.29
C ASP A 39 -12.00 -9.64 -20.28
N SER A 40 -11.29 -10.24 -19.32
CA SER A 40 -11.89 -11.12 -18.31
C SER A 40 -12.85 -10.37 -17.38
N LEU A 41 -12.57 -9.12 -17.02
CA LEU A 41 -13.50 -8.29 -16.24
C LEU A 41 -14.80 -8.00 -17.00
N LEU A 42 -14.74 -7.98 -18.33
CA LEU A 42 -15.91 -7.73 -19.19
C LEU A 42 -16.70 -9.01 -19.49
N SER A 43 -16.02 -10.15 -19.66
CA SER A 43 -16.63 -11.41 -20.12
C SER A 43 -16.99 -12.40 -19.03
N ASP A 44 -16.22 -12.44 -17.93
CA ASP A 44 -16.28 -13.55 -16.97
C ASP A 44 -17.17 -13.23 -15.76
N ILE A 45 -17.65 -11.99 -15.64
CA ILE A 45 -18.57 -11.53 -14.60
C ILE A 45 -20.00 -11.46 -15.17
N ASP A 46 -20.92 -12.21 -14.57
CA ASP A 46 -22.34 -12.18 -14.94
C ASP A 46 -23.00 -10.87 -14.48
N ARG A 47 -23.06 -9.89 -15.39
CA ARG A 47 -23.65 -8.57 -15.15
C ARG A 47 -25.13 -8.62 -14.75
N SER A 48 -25.84 -9.70 -15.07
CA SER A 48 -27.25 -9.84 -14.68
C SER A 48 -27.43 -9.96 -13.16
N GLN A 49 -26.41 -10.44 -12.45
CA GLN A 49 -26.39 -10.53 -10.98
C GLN A 49 -26.15 -9.16 -10.32
N PHE A 50 -25.61 -8.19 -11.05
CA PHE A 50 -25.20 -6.88 -10.54
C PHE A 50 -25.69 -5.73 -11.43
N PRO A 51 -27.01 -5.57 -11.63
CA PRO A 51 -27.58 -4.64 -12.63
C PRO A 51 -27.28 -3.16 -12.36
N HIS A 52 -26.97 -2.80 -11.11
CA HIS A 52 -26.64 -1.42 -10.70
C HIS A 52 -25.13 -1.15 -10.67
N PHE A 53 -24.29 -2.13 -11.03
CA PHE A 53 -22.84 -2.01 -10.99
C PHE A 53 -22.25 -1.86 -12.39
N THR A 54 -21.37 -0.87 -12.53
CA THR A 54 -20.50 -0.71 -13.70
C THR A 54 -19.08 -1.00 -13.25
N ILE A 55 -18.46 -2.04 -13.82
CA ILE A 55 -17.06 -2.41 -13.55
C ILE A 55 -16.26 -2.02 -14.78
N GLU A 56 -15.23 -1.22 -14.57
CA GLU A 56 -14.37 -0.74 -15.64
C GLU A 56 -12.93 -0.54 -15.18
N ILE A 57 -12.01 -0.59 -16.13
CA ILE A 57 -10.69 -0.01 -15.95
C ILE A 57 -10.83 1.47 -16.32
N PRO A 58 -10.56 2.42 -15.40
CA PRO A 58 -10.66 3.85 -15.71
C PRO A 58 -9.78 4.20 -16.91
N THR A 59 -10.25 5.15 -17.73
CA THR A 59 -9.57 5.55 -18.96
C THR A 59 -8.10 5.85 -18.68
N LEU A 60 -7.21 5.21 -19.42
CA LEU A 60 -5.77 5.36 -19.22
C LEU A 60 -4.97 5.33 -20.52
N THR A 61 -3.85 6.04 -20.49
CA THR A 61 -2.84 6.08 -21.55
C THR A 61 -1.49 5.73 -20.94
N VAL A 62 -0.75 4.81 -21.57
CA VAL A 62 0.58 4.42 -21.08
C VAL A 62 1.66 5.01 -21.97
N ILE A 63 2.62 5.70 -21.35
CA ILE A 63 3.87 6.13 -21.98
C ILE A 63 4.85 4.96 -21.87
N GLY A 64 5.29 4.45 -23.02
CA GLY A 64 6.23 3.33 -23.11
C GLY A 64 7.62 3.66 -22.57
N THR A 65 8.32 2.61 -22.12
CA THR A 65 9.71 2.68 -21.62
C THR A 65 10.73 3.23 -22.63
N ASP A 66 10.44 3.18 -23.93
CA ASP A 66 11.31 3.78 -24.97
C ASP A 66 11.39 5.31 -24.85
N ILE A 67 10.34 5.94 -24.35
CA ILE A 67 10.30 7.40 -24.15
C ILE A 67 11.12 7.78 -22.92
N PHE A 68 11.16 6.93 -21.90
CA PHE A 68 12.04 7.10 -20.75
C PHE A 68 13.50 7.05 -21.16
N ASP A 69 13.92 6.04 -21.93
CA ASP A 69 15.30 5.92 -22.43
C ASP A 69 15.72 7.19 -23.19
N ARG A 70 14.89 7.63 -24.14
CA ARG A 70 15.13 8.87 -24.91
C ARG A 70 15.17 10.11 -24.03
N PHE A 71 14.33 10.19 -23.00
CA PHE A 71 14.33 11.32 -22.07
C PHE A 71 15.62 11.39 -21.28
N ILE A 72 16.14 10.25 -20.81
CA ILE A 72 17.42 10.18 -20.09
C ILE A 72 18.59 10.55 -21.02
N GLU A 73 18.63 9.97 -22.22
CA GLU A 73 19.69 10.19 -23.22
C GLU A 73 19.74 11.64 -23.71
N ASN A 74 18.61 12.22 -24.13
CA ASN A 74 18.56 13.58 -24.70
C ASN A 74 18.95 14.69 -23.72
N ASN A 75 18.98 14.38 -22.42
CA ASN A 75 19.23 15.35 -21.36
C ASN A 75 20.51 15.04 -20.57
N ASP A 76 21.32 14.07 -21.01
CA ASP A 76 22.57 13.65 -20.35
C ASP A 76 22.38 13.36 -18.85
N LEU A 77 21.24 12.76 -18.48
CA LEU A 77 20.86 12.60 -17.06
C LEU A 77 21.59 11.44 -16.36
N LEU A 78 22.28 10.57 -17.11
CA LEU A 78 23.01 9.42 -16.55
C LEU A 78 24.06 9.86 -15.53
N ASP A 79 24.90 10.83 -15.86
CA ASP A 79 25.94 11.33 -14.95
C ASP A 79 25.34 11.97 -13.68
N ILE A 80 24.16 12.56 -13.79
CA ILE A 80 23.44 13.17 -12.68
C ILE A 80 22.95 12.09 -11.71
N VAL A 81 22.29 11.04 -12.22
CA VAL A 81 21.72 9.98 -11.38
C VAL A 81 22.78 9.06 -10.77
N GLU A 82 23.96 9.00 -11.38
CA GLU A 82 25.13 8.25 -10.88
C GLU A 82 25.86 8.96 -9.75
N SER A 83 25.59 10.24 -9.53
CA SER A 83 26.18 10.99 -8.44
C SER A 83 25.48 10.72 -7.10
N ASP A 84 26.19 10.93 -5.98
CA ASP A 84 25.64 10.94 -4.61
C ASP A 84 24.79 12.20 -4.33
N MET A 85 24.09 12.70 -5.34
CA MET A 85 23.15 13.81 -5.19
C MET A 85 21.96 13.43 -4.32
N THR A 86 21.45 14.47 -3.64
CA THR A 86 20.21 14.39 -2.89
C THR A 86 19.01 14.38 -3.83
N ASP A 87 17.89 13.85 -3.36
CA ASP A 87 16.66 13.71 -4.14
C ASP A 87 16.15 15.07 -4.63
N GLU A 88 16.36 16.15 -3.86
CA GLU A 88 16.06 17.53 -4.24
C GLU A 88 16.78 17.94 -5.53
N ARG A 89 18.07 17.60 -5.63
CA ARG A 89 18.89 17.97 -6.79
C ARG A 89 18.49 17.14 -8.00
N ILE A 90 18.28 15.83 -7.82
CA ILE A 90 17.81 14.94 -8.87
C ILE A 90 16.48 15.45 -9.44
N ALA A 91 15.49 15.69 -8.59
CA ALA A 91 14.19 16.22 -9.01
C ALA A 91 14.34 17.53 -9.79
N HIS A 92 15.19 18.45 -9.34
CA HIS A 92 15.43 19.71 -10.04
C HIS A 92 16.01 19.54 -11.45
N TYR A 93 16.97 18.63 -11.64
CA TYR A 93 17.51 18.34 -12.97
C TYR A 93 16.45 17.74 -13.90
N PHE A 94 15.67 16.77 -13.41
CA PHE A 94 14.58 16.16 -14.17
C PHE A 94 13.48 17.18 -14.52
N GLN A 95 13.16 18.11 -13.62
CA GLN A 95 12.18 19.16 -13.90
C GLN A 95 12.67 20.13 -15.00
N LYS A 96 13.97 20.43 -15.04
CA LYS A 96 14.59 21.28 -16.08
C LYS A 96 14.79 20.60 -17.43
N ALA A 97 14.91 19.27 -17.46
CA ALA A 97 15.12 18.49 -18.67
C ALA A 97 14.00 18.71 -19.71
N SER A 98 14.34 18.65 -20.99
CA SER A 98 13.39 18.76 -22.10
C SER A 98 12.75 17.41 -22.41
N PHE A 99 11.42 17.39 -22.55
CA PHE A 99 10.72 16.18 -22.98
C PHE A 99 10.92 15.95 -24.49
N PRO A 100 11.05 14.70 -24.99
CA PRO A 100 11.31 14.48 -26.41
C PRO A 100 10.17 15.01 -27.30
N THR A 101 10.54 15.78 -28.32
CA THR A 101 9.61 16.61 -29.12
C THR A 101 8.54 15.81 -29.86
N ASP A 102 8.87 14.59 -30.29
CA ASP A 102 7.98 13.73 -31.07
C ASP A 102 6.69 13.40 -30.31
N TYR A 103 6.76 13.29 -28.98
CA TYR A 103 5.66 12.88 -28.12
C TYR A 103 4.92 14.05 -27.46
N ILE A 104 5.46 15.28 -27.54
CA ILE A 104 4.84 16.48 -26.95
C ILE A 104 3.43 16.68 -27.51
N GLY A 105 3.26 16.49 -28.82
CA GLY A 105 1.95 16.67 -29.44
C GLY A 105 0.92 15.61 -29.03
N ASP A 106 1.34 14.38 -28.68
CA ASP A 106 0.42 13.32 -28.26
C ASP A 106 -0.10 13.63 -26.86
N LEU A 107 0.82 13.97 -25.97
CA LEU A 107 0.49 14.42 -24.61
C LEU A 107 -0.36 15.70 -24.63
N ARG A 108 -0.13 16.58 -25.61
CA ARG A 108 -0.96 17.76 -25.81
C ARG A 108 -2.37 17.40 -26.29
N GLY A 109 -2.50 16.53 -27.30
CA GLY A 109 -3.80 16.05 -27.77
C GLY A 109 -4.59 15.31 -26.68
N LEU A 110 -3.90 14.59 -25.79
CA LEU A 110 -4.51 13.93 -24.62
C LEU A 110 -5.10 14.97 -23.65
N ILE A 111 -4.32 15.96 -23.22
CA ILE A 111 -4.72 16.91 -22.17
C ILE A 111 -5.74 17.96 -22.63
N GLU A 112 -5.86 18.16 -23.94
CA GLU A 112 -6.90 18.99 -24.53
C GLU A 112 -8.29 18.34 -24.40
N LYS A 113 -8.35 17.01 -24.43
CA LYS A 113 -9.60 16.23 -24.35
C LYS A 113 -10.02 15.91 -22.91
N VAL A 114 -9.09 15.93 -21.94
CA VAL A 114 -9.35 15.49 -20.56
C VAL A 114 -9.29 16.67 -19.58
N THR A 115 -10.36 16.83 -18.80
CA THR A 115 -10.49 17.87 -17.74
C THR A 115 -10.83 17.30 -16.36
N THR A 116 -10.78 15.97 -16.22
CA THR A 116 -10.91 15.26 -14.95
C THR A 116 -9.54 15.09 -14.31
N PRO A 117 -9.45 14.91 -12.98
CA PRO A 117 -8.19 14.63 -12.31
C PRO A 117 -7.49 13.38 -12.86
N LEU A 118 -6.18 13.43 -12.92
CA LEU A 118 -5.34 12.37 -13.48
C LEU A 118 -4.34 11.86 -12.45
N ALA A 119 -4.22 10.54 -12.33
CA ALA A 119 -3.12 9.88 -11.62
C ALA A 119 -2.00 9.57 -12.63
N VAL A 120 -0.82 10.15 -12.41
CA VAL A 120 0.41 9.85 -13.15
C VAL A 120 1.21 8.86 -12.32
N ARG A 121 1.16 7.58 -12.69
CA ARG A 121 1.67 6.44 -11.92
C ARG A 121 2.89 5.82 -12.60
N SER A 122 3.84 5.40 -11.79
CA SER A 122 4.93 4.51 -12.20
C SER A 122 4.42 3.14 -12.66
N SER A 123 5.05 2.60 -13.71
CA SER A 123 4.89 1.23 -14.19
C SER A 123 6.27 0.72 -14.63
N SER A 124 7.08 0.29 -13.66
CA SER A 124 8.45 -0.20 -13.90
C SER A 124 8.44 -1.59 -14.54
N LEU A 125 9.55 -2.02 -15.13
CA LEU A 125 9.66 -3.34 -15.77
C LEU A 125 9.59 -4.47 -14.76
N LEU A 126 10.16 -4.25 -13.59
CA LEU A 126 10.18 -5.21 -12.49
C LEU A 126 8.97 -5.07 -11.57
N GLU A 127 8.11 -4.07 -11.79
CA GLU A 127 6.90 -3.90 -11.02
C GLU A 127 6.01 -5.13 -11.13
N ASP A 128 5.41 -5.53 -10.01
CA ASP A 128 4.52 -6.69 -9.93
C ASP A 128 5.16 -8.04 -10.36
N ALA A 129 6.49 -8.11 -10.40
CA ALA A 129 7.24 -9.36 -10.48
C ALA A 129 7.15 -10.13 -9.14
N LEU A 130 6.67 -11.38 -9.20
CA LEU A 130 6.47 -12.28 -8.04
C LEU A 130 7.66 -12.39 -7.06
N HIS A 131 8.88 -12.18 -7.53
CA HIS A 131 10.10 -12.34 -6.74
C HIS A 131 10.79 -11.02 -6.37
N HIS A 132 10.36 -9.89 -6.94
CA HIS A 132 10.97 -8.58 -6.72
C HIS A 132 9.91 -7.45 -6.83
N PRO A 133 8.91 -7.36 -5.94
CA PRO A 133 7.86 -6.36 -6.08
C PRO A 133 8.35 -4.97 -5.67
N PHE A 134 8.29 -4.01 -6.58
CA PHE A 134 8.59 -2.60 -6.30
C PHE A 134 7.42 -1.85 -5.64
N ALA A 135 6.61 -2.56 -4.85
CA ALA A 135 5.40 -2.00 -4.26
C ALA A 135 5.75 -0.80 -3.35
N GLY A 136 5.28 0.38 -3.75
CA GLY A 136 5.50 1.63 -3.01
C GLY A 136 6.87 2.26 -3.16
N VAL A 137 7.75 1.72 -4.00
CA VAL A 137 9.11 2.26 -4.20
C VAL A 137 9.12 3.48 -5.11
N PHE A 138 8.20 3.53 -6.08
CA PHE A 138 8.13 4.60 -7.07
C PHE A 138 6.90 5.47 -6.85
N ALA A 139 7.05 6.77 -7.10
CA ALA A 139 6.04 7.75 -6.78
C ALA A 139 4.84 7.75 -7.74
N THR A 140 3.69 8.19 -7.25
CA THR A 140 2.49 8.49 -8.04
C THR A 140 2.06 9.94 -7.81
N LYS A 141 1.99 10.74 -8.87
CA LYS A 141 1.56 12.14 -8.76
C LYS A 141 0.15 12.31 -9.31
N MET A 142 -0.81 12.60 -8.45
CA MET A 142 -2.17 12.96 -8.87
C MET A 142 -2.24 14.46 -9.14
N ILE A 143 -2.80 14.85 -10.28
CA ILE A 143 -3.00 16.25 -10.68
C ILE A 143 -4.49 16.55 -10.81
N PRO A 144 -4.95 17.76 -10.43
CA PRO A 144 -6.37 18.10 -10.45
C PRO A 144 -6.90 18.31 -11.87
N ASN A 145 -6.00 18.71 -12.79
CA ASN A 145 -6.27 18.85 -14.22
C ASN A 145 -7.53 19.68 -14.54
N ASN A 146 -7.81 20.68 -13.70
CA ASN A 146 -9.01 21.51 -13.75
C ASN A 146 -8.72 22.96 -14.13
N GLN A 147 -7.51 23.25 -14.59
CA GLN A 147 -7.12 24.58 -15.08
C GLN A 147 -7.93 24.93 -16.34
N PRO A 148 -8.37 26.19 -16.50
CA PRO A 148 -9.19 26.58 -17.64
C PRO A 148 -8.51 26.35 -18.99
N ASP A 149 -7.23 26.71 -19.10
CA ASP A 149 -6.45 26.58 -20.32
C ASP A 149 -5.67 25.25 -20.39
N ALA A 150 -5.57 24.70 -21.60
CA ALA A 150 -4.86 23.45 -21.85
C ALA A 150 -3.34 23.58 -21.64
N ASP A 151 -2.76 24.78 -21.76
CA ASP A 151 -1.33 25.02 -21.52
C ASP A 151 -0.93 24.75 -20.08
N SER A 152 -1.70 25.27 -19.13
CA SER A 152 -1.48 25.06 -17.71
C SER A 152 -1.67 23.59 -17.33
N ARG A 153 -2.70 22.93 -17.87
CA ARG A 153 -2.91 21.49 -17.66
C ARG A 153 -1.76 20.65 -18.22
N PHE A 154 -1.33 20.95 -19.46
CA PHE A 154 -0.20 20.31 -20.11
C PHE A 154 1.08 20.44 -19.30
N LYS A 155 1.37 21.65 -18.81
CA LYS A 155 2.54 21.91 -17.97
C LYS A 155 2.54 21.04 -16.71
N LYS A 156 1.40 20.95 -16.02
CA LYS A 156 1.25 20.10 -14.83
C LYS A 156 1.40 18.61 -15.13
N LEU A 157 0.90 18.14 -16.27
CA LEU A 157 1.10 16.77 -16.72
C LEU A 157 2.58 16.46 -16.95
N ILE A 158 3.31 17.33 -17.66
CA ILE A 158 4.74 17.15 -17.92
C ILE A 158 5.55 17.20 -16.61
N GLU A 159 5.25 18.13 -15.71
CA GLU A 159 5.87 18.20 -14.37
C GLU A 159 5.67 16.89 -13.59
N ALA A 160 4.46 16.32 -13.64
CA ALA A 160 4.14 15.05 -13.00
C ALA A 160 4.88 13.86 -13.61
N ILE A 161 4.95 13.76 -14.95
CA ILE A 161 5.70 12.69 -15.65
C ILE A 161 7.19 12.75 -15.28
N LYS A 162 7.78 13.95 -15.32
CA LYS A 162 9.19 14.16 -14.95
C LYS A 162 9.47 13.80 -13.49
N PHE A 163 8.53 14.07 -12.59
CA PHE A 163 8.64 13.67 -11.19
C PHE A 163 8.63 12.14 -11.05
N VAL A 164 7.73 11.44 -11.75
CA VAL A 164 7.71 9.97 -11.74
C VAL A 164 9.03 9.40 -12.29
N TYR A 165 9.56 9.95 -13.37
CA TYR A 165 10.89 9.57 -13.88
C TYR A 165 12.02 9.84 -12.87
N ALA A 166 12.02 10.99 -12.20
CA ALA A 166 13.00 11.32 -11.18
C ALA A 166 12.95 10.34 -10.00
N SER A 167 11.75 9.89 -9.62
CA SER A 167 11.55 8.98 -8.48
C SER A 167 12.25 7.63 -8.64
N CYS A 168 12.58 7.23 -9.88
CA CYS A 168 13.37 6.03 -10.14
C CYS A 168 14.78 6.08 -9.53
N TYR A 169 15.28 7.30 -9.29
CA TYR A 169 16.65 7.56 -8.85
C TYR A 169 16.72 8.18 -7.46
N PHE A 170 15.58 8.33 -6.78
CA PHE A 170 15.56 8.78 -5.39
C PHE A 170 16.21 7.75 -4.46
N LYS A 171 16.63 8.22 -3.29
CA LYS A 171 17.34 7.40 -2.31
C LYS A 171 16.59 6.09 -2.00
N GLU A 172 15.28 6.17 -1.80
CA GLU A 172 14.45 5.00 -1.52
C GLU A 172 14.50 3.94 -2.63
N ALA A 173 14.33 4.36 -3.89
CA ALA A 173 14.43 3.47 -5.04
C ALA A 173 15.83 2.86 -5.21
N ARG A 174 16.89 3.66 -5.03
CA ARG A 174 18.28 3.19 -5.08
C ARG A 174 18.58 2.17 -3.98
N ASP A 175 18.15 2.44 -2.74
CA ASP A 175 18.34 1.55 -1.60
C ASP A 175 17.61 0.22 -1.81
N TYR A 176 16.40 0.27 -2.36
CA TYR A 176 15.62 -0.92 -2.72
C TYR A 176 16.36 -1.77 -3.78
N MET A 177 16.83 -1.15 -4.86
CA MET A 177 17.58 -1.83 -5.92
C MET A 177 18.83 -2.54 -5.39
N GLN A 178 19.58 -1.87 -4.51
CA GLN A 178 20.73 -2.48 -3.84
C GLN A 178 20.34 -3.69 -3.00
N THR A 179 19.17 -3.65 -2.35
CA THR A 179 18.69 -4.75 -1.49
C THR A 179 18.42 -6.03 -2.28
N ILE A 180 17.97 -5.90 -3.53
CA ILE A 180 17.77 -7.04 -4.44
C ILE A 180 19.00 -7.36 -5.31
N GLY A 181 20.13 -6.66 -5.11
CA GLY A 181 21.35 -6.87 -5.87
C GLY A 181 21.28 -6.48 -7.34
N LYS A 182 20.37 -5.58 -7.71
CA LYS A 182 20.23 -5.07 -9.09
C LYS A 182 20.80 -3.67 -9.24
N SER A 183 21.22 -3.34 -10.46
CA SER A 183 21.61 -1.99 -10.82
C SER A 183 20.38 -1.15 -11.09
N TYR A 184 20.34 0.08 -10.56
CA TYR A 184 19.31 1.05 -10.92
C TYR A 184 19.40 1.49 -12.40
N ARG A 185 20.52 1.19 -13.10
CA ARG A 185 20.67 1.43 -14.55
C ARG A 185 19.81 0.50 -15.40
N ASP A 186 19.48 -0.67 -14.88
CA ASP A 186 18.72 -1.68 -15.64
C ASP A 186 17.21 -1.43 -15.58
N GLU A 187 16.77 -0.53 -14.71
CA GLU A 187 15.36 -0.22 -14.53
C GLU A 187 14.87 0.80 -15.53
N LYS A 188 13.71 0.51 -16.13
CA LYS A 188 13.06 1.41 -17.07
C LYS A 188 11.65 1.68 -16.61
N MET A 189 11.23 2.92 -16.79
CA MET A 189 9.94 3.37 -16.29
C MET A 189 8.97 3.66 -17.44
N ALA A 190 7.90 2.87 -17.53
CA ALA A 190 6.70 3.31 -18.21
C ALA A 190 5.86 4.17 -17.25
N VAL A 191 5.02 5.04 -17.80
CA VAL A 191 4.15 5.93 -17.00
C VAL A 191 2.71 5.73 -17.41
N ILE A 192 1.86 5.43 -16.45
CA ILE A 192 0.42 5.34 -16.64
C ILE A 192 -0.18 6.72 -16.33
N ILE A 193 -0.90 7.30 -17.28
CA ILE A 193 -1.76 8.47 -17.09
C ILE A 193 -3.20 7.96 -17.05
N GLN A 194 -3.81 7.93 -15.87
CA GLN A 194 -5.12 7.33 -15.64
C GLN A 194 -6.10 8.33 -15.03
N GLU A 195 -7.36 8.31 -15.44
CA GLU A 195 -8.43 9.04 -14.78
C GLU A 195 -8.55 8.62 -13.30
N VAL A 196 -8.57 9.59 -12.38
CA VAL A 196 -8.87 9.31 -10.98
C VAL A 196 -10.37 9.02 -10.85
N VAL A 197 -10.70 7.89 -10.25
CA VAL A 197 -12.10 7.55 -9.93
C VAL A 197 -12.56 8.42 -8.76
N GLY A 198 -13.62 9.19 -8.97
CA GLY A 198 -14.20 10.01 -7.91
C GLY A 198 -15.35 10.89 -8.37
N THR A 199 -15.92 11.61 -7.41
CA THR A 199 -16.93 12.64 -7.62
C THR A 199 -16.38 13.98 -7.15
N LYS A 200 -16.76 15.06 -7.83
CA LYS A 200 -16.38 16.43 -7.43
C LYS A 200 -17.37 16.96 -6.40
N TYR A 201 -16.86 17.40 -5.26
CA TYR A 201 -17.58 18.06 -4.18
C TYR A 201 -16.93 19.43 -3.91
N ASP A 202 -17.46 20.49 -4.53
CA ASP A 202 -16.89 21.83 -4.50
C ASP A 202 -15.38 21.88 -4.86
N HIS A 203 -14.51 21.90 -3.85
CA HIS A 203 -13.06 21.93 -3.97
C HIS A 203 -12.36 20.56 -3.74
N ASN A 204 -13.11 19.51 -3.44
CA ASN A 204 -12.61 18.17 -3.22
C ASN A 204 -12.99 17.24 -4.38
N TYR A 205 -12.11 16.31 -4.74
CA TYR A 205 -12.43 15.23 -5.66
C TYR A 205 -11.92 13.90 -5.12
N TYR A 206 -12.84 12.98 -4.84
CA TYR A 206 -12.52 11.70 -4.21
C TYR A 206 -13.62 10.65 -4.44
N PRO A 207 -13.29 9.34 -4.38
CA PRO A 207 -14.28 8.27 -4.43
C PRO A 207 -14.97 8.08 -3.07
N THR A 208 -16.21 7.61 -3.08
CA THR A 208 -16.92 7.26 -1.84
C THR A 208 -16.17 6.18 -1.06
N ILE A 209 -15.56 5.22 -1.76
CA ILE A 209 -14.79 4.12 -1.17
C ILE A 209 -13.55 3.87 -2.01
N SER A 210 -12.41 3.67 -1.37
CA SER A 210 -11.27 2.96 -1.95
C SER A 210 -11.09 1.65 -1.21
N GLY A 211 -10.53 0.65 -1.89
CA GLY A 211 -10.33 -0.66 -1.29
C GLY A 211 -9.18 -1.45 -1.87
N VAL A 212 -8.67 -2.35 -1.04
CA VAL A 212 -7.66 -3.36 -1.41
C VAL A 212 -8.22 -4.72 -1.02
N GLY A 213 -8.35 -5.62 -1.99
CA GLY A 213 -8.83 -6.98 -1.78
C GLY A 213 -7.72 -8.00 -1.98
N ARG A 214 -7.56 -8.96 -1.07
CA ARG A 214 -6.58 -10.05 -1.13
C ARG A 214 -7.28 -11.39 -1.01
N THR A 215 -6.99 -12.31 -1.91
CA THR A 215 -7.62 -13.65 -1.90
C THR A 215 -7.04 -14.59 -0.85
N TYR A 216 -5.96 -14.18 -0.20
CA TYR A 216 -5.35 -14.89 0.92
C TYR A 216 -5.11 -13.92 2.08
N ASN A 217 -5.67 -14.23 3.25
CA ASN A 217 -5.49 -13.48 4.47
C ASN A 217 -4.49 -14.20 5.39
N TYR A 218 -3.33 -13.59 5.63
CA TYR A 218 -2.32 -14.14 6.53
C TYR A 218 -2.70 -14.05 8.00
N TYR A 219 -3.66 -13.17 8.34
CA TYR A 219 -4.11 -12.91 9.70
C TYR A 219 -5.64 -13.01 9.79
N PRO A 220 -6.22 -14.20 9.52
CA PRO A 220 -7.66 -14.37 9.62
C PRO A 220 -8.14 -14.20 11.06
N PHE A 221 -9.36 -13.69 11.23
CA PHE A 221 -9.98 -13.44 12.52
C PHE A 221 -11.39 -14.05 12.59
N GLY A 222 -11.87 -14.31 13.80
CA GLY A 222 -13.16 -14.96 14.02
C GLY A 222 -13.17 -16.40 13.49
N HIS A 223 -14.14 -16.70 12.61
CA HIS A 223 -14.27 -18.00 11.95
C HIS A 223 -13.62 -18.06 10.57
N ALA A 224 -12.95 -17.00 10.14
CA ALA A 224 -12.31 -16.97 8.84
C ALA A 224 -11.09 -17.89 8.79
N GLU A 225 -10.88 -18.50 7.64
CA GLU A 225 -9.64 -19.17 7.26
C GLU A 225 -8.84 -18.31 6.28
N PRO A 226 -7.53 -18.57 6.10
CA PRO A 226 -6.69 -17.77 5.20
C PRO A 226 -7.26 -17.65 3.79
N GLU A 227 -7.85 -18.72 3.26
CA GLU A 227 -8.41 -18.78 1.90
C GLU A 227 -9.73 -18.02 1.73
N ASP A 228 -10.32 -17.51 2.82
CA ASP A 228 -11.50 -16.65 2.77
C ASP A 228 -11.15 -15.22 2.33
N GLY A 229 -9.86 -14.88 2.29
CA GLY A 229 -9.37 -13.57 1.87
C GLY A 229 -9.73 -12.44 2.84
N ILE A 230 -9.42 -11.22 2.43
CA ILE A 230 -9.68 -10.00 3.19
C ILE A 230 -9.84 -8.81 2.23
N VAL A 231 -10.73 -7.89 2.57
CA VAL A 231 -10.90 -6.60 1.89
C VAL A 231 -10.74 -5.48 2.91
N GLU A 232 -9.86 -4.55 2.63
CA GLU A 232 -9.69 -3.31 3.40
C GLU A 232 -10.43 -2.19 2.68
N LEU A 233 -11.24 -1.43 3.41
CA LEU A 233 -12.03 -0.31 2.88
C LEU A 233 -11.64 1.00 3.58
N ALA A 234 -11.61 2.09 2.81
CA ALA A 234 -11.42 3.44 3.33
C ALA A 234 -12.30 4.45 2.57
N LEU A 235 -12.69 5.53 3.25
CA LEU A 235 -13.26 6.71 2.59
C LEU A 235 -12.15 7.48 1.87
N GLY A 236 -12.46 8.02 0.70
CA GLY A 236 -11.56 8.87 -0.08
C GLY A 236 -10.55 8.07 -0.91
N LEU A 237 -9.47 8.74 -1.33
CA LEU A 237 -8.44 8.12 -2.17
C LEU A 237 -7.74 6.96 -1.45
N GLY A 238 -7.36 5.93 -2.23
CA GLY A 238 -6.70 4.71 -1.73
C GLY A 238 -5.36 4.92 -1.02
N LYS A 239 -4.82 6.14 -1.04
CA LYS A 239 -3.62 6.54 -0.29
C LYS A 239 -3.75 6.21 1.20
N THR A 240 -4.95 6.29 1.79
CA THR A 240 -5.20 5.89 3.18
C THR A 240 -4.79 4.42 3.44
N ILE A 241 -5.14 3.52 2.54
CA ILE A 241 -4.85 2.08 2.68
C ILE A 241 -3.38 1.80 2.38
N VAL A 242 -2.88 2.41 1.29
CA VAL A 242 -1.49 2.24 0.84
C VAL A 242 -0.49 2.71 1.90
N ASP A 243 -0.75 3.85 2.54
CA ASP A 243 0.13 4.43 3.56
C ASP A 243 -0.09 3.82 4.97
N GLY A 244 -0.86 2.72 5.07
CA GLY A 244 -1.08 2.00 6.33
C GLY A 244 -1.89 2.78 7.37
N GLY A 245 -2.80 3.65 6.92
CA GLY A 245 -3.72 4.41 7.76
C GLY A 245 -4.83 3.55 8.38
N ARG A 246 -5.88 4.22 8.87
CA ARG A 246 -7.05 3.57 9.46
C ARG A 246 -8.01 3.12 8.37
N THR A 247 -8.33 1.84 8.37
CA THR A 247 -9.16 1.18 7.37
C THR A 247 -10.18 0.27 8.06
N TRP A 248 -11.21 -0.15 7.34
CA TRP A 248 -12.16 -1.15 7.79
C TRP A 248 -11.90 -2.47 7.08
N SER A 249 -11.42 -3.45 7.82
CA SER A 249 -11.15 -4.79 7.33
C SER A 249 -12.42 -5.65 7.36
N VAL A 250 -12.69 -6.37 6.28
CA VAL A 250 -13.82 -7.29 6.17
C VAL A 250 -13.40 -8.57 5.47
N THR A 251 -13.84 -9.71 5.97
CA THR A 251 -13.71 -10.99 5.26
C THR A 251 -14.89 -11.11 4.30
N PRO A 252 -14.68 -11.19 2.97
CA PRO A 252 -15.77 -11.17 1.99
C PRO A 252 -16.87 -12.22 2.24
N ARG A 253 -16.47 -13.43 2.65
CA ARG A 253 -17.37 -14.54 3.01
C ARG A 253 -18.20 -14.30 4.28
N TYR A 254 -17.76 -13.39 5.15
CA TYR A 254 -18.40 -13.06 6.42
C TYR A 254 -18.56 -11.54 6.61
N PRO A 255 -19.28 -10.85 5.70
CA PRO A 255 -19.25 -9.38 5.61
C PRO A 255 -19.88 -8.67 6.81
N THR A 256 -20.73 -9.37 7.55
CA THR A 256 -21.43 -8.84 8.74
C THR A 256 -20.64 -8.99 10.03
N GLN A 257 -19.52 -9.72 10.01
CA GLN A 257 -18.65 -9.93 11.18
C GLN A 257 -17.54 -8.86 11.18
N PRO A 258 -17.63 -7.84 12.05
CA PRO A 258 -16.56 -6.86 12.16
C PRO A 258 -15.28 -7.51 12.71
N PRO A 259 -14.11 -6.87 12.50
CA PRO A 259 -12.92 -7.18 13.26
C PRO A 259 -13.21 -7.16 14.78
N PRO A 260 -12.49 -7.95 15.59
CA PRO A 260 -12.69 -7.94 17.02
C PRO A 260 -12.22 -6.61 17.62
N TYR A 261 -13.14 -5.84 18.21
CA TYR A 261 -12.84 -4.65 19.00
C TYR A 261 -13.16 -4.90 20.47
N ASN A 262 -12.39 -4.31 21.39
CA ASN A 262 -12.58 -4.55 22.83
C ASN A 262 -13.86 -3.86 23.36
N SER A 263 -14.29 -2.77 22.72
CA SER A 263 -15.53 -2.04 23.05
C SER A 263 -15.95 -1.11 21.90
N ASN A 264 -17.16 -0.54 21.97
CA ASN A 264 -17.56 0.52 21.03
C ASN A 264 -16.69 1.79 21.17
N SER A 265 -16.21 2.07 22.39
CA SER A 265 -15.29 3.18 22.63
C SER A 265 -13.93 2.95 21.97
N ASP A 266 -13.49 1.69 21.88
CA ASP A 266 -12.27 1.28 21.20
C ASP A 266 -12.46 1.43 19.68
N LEU A 267 -13.58 0.94 19.15
CA LEU A 267 -13.95 1.16 17.75
C LEU A 267 -13.95 2.65 17.37
N LEU A 268 -14.51 3.53 18.20
CA LEU A 268 -14.51 4.97 17.97
C LEU A 268 -13.11 5.57 17.89
N ARG A 269 -12.15 5.03 18.65
CA ARG A 269 -10.76 5.48 18.60
C ARG A 269 -10.03 4.98 17.36
N GLN A 270 -10.43 3.83 16.82
CA GLN A 270 -9.77 3.17 15.70
C GLN A 270 -10.40 3.49 14.34
N THR A 271 -11.62 4.03 14.30
CA THR A 271 -12.29 4.40 13.05
C THR A 271 -11.53 5.52 12.32
N GLN A 272 -11.64 5.53 10.99
CA GLN A 272 -11.09 6.57 10.14
C GLN A 272 -11.80 7.90 10.41
N THR A 273 -11.03 8.96 10.67
CA THR A 273 -11.55 10.32 10.94
C THR A 273 -11.18 11.34 9.87
N GLU A 274 -10.19 11.01 9.05
CA GLU A 274 -9.66 11.85 7.97
C GLU A 274 -9.53 11.02 6.69
N PHE A 275 -9.61 11.68 5.54
CA PHE A 275 -9.47 11.03 4.24
C PHE A 275 -8.75 11.93 3.24
N TRP A 276 -8.13 11.30 2.23
CA TRP A 276 -7.44 11.98 1.15
C TRP A 276 -8.39 12.32 0.00
N ALA A 277 -8.23 13.53 -0.55
CA ALA A 277 -8.91 13.99 -1.76
C ALA A 277 -7.94 14.75 -2.68
N VAL A 278 -8.25 14.80 -3.97
CA VAL A 278 -7.56 15.70 -4.91
C VAL A 278 -8.12 17.11 -4.71
N ASN A 279 -7.22 18.07 -4.49
CA ASN A 279 -7.58 19.47 -4.32
C ASN A 279 -7.91 20.12 -5.66
N MET A 280 -9.19 20.45 -5.85
CA MET A 280 -9.75 21.14 -7.01
C MET A 280 -9.86 22.66 -6.80
N GLY A 281 -9.48 23.16 -5.62
CA GLY A 281 -9.51 24.57 -5.26
C GLY A 281 -8.24 25.32 -5.65
N LYS A 282 -7.76 26.19 -4.75
CA LYS A 282 -6.54 26.95 -4.97
C LYS A 282 -5.33 26.03 -5.00
N GLN A 283 -4.54 26.15 -6.06
CA GLN A 283 -3.32 25.37 -6.24
C GLN A 283 -2.27 25.74 -5.19
N ALA A 284 -1.57 24.72 -4.69
CA ALA A 284 -0.38 24.91 -3.88
C ALA A 284 0.74 25.58 -4.70
N ALA A 285 1.74 26.13 -4.00
CA ALA A 285 2.98 26.52 -4.66
C ALA A 285 3.64 25.26 -5.27
N PHE A 286 4.23 25.43 -6.46
CA PHE A 286 4.91 24.35 -7.15
C PHE A 286 5.99 23.73 -6.26
N ASP A 287 5.96 22.41 -6.12
CA ASP A 287 6.92 21.64 -5.35
C ASP A 287 7.42 20.43 -6.16
N PRO A 288 8.69 20.43 -6.58
CA PRO A 288 9.24 19.37 -7.43
C PRO A 288 9.45 18.04 -6.70
N LEU A 289 9.33 17.99 -5.37
CA LEU A 289 9.56 16.78 -4.57
C LEU A 289 8.30 16.22 -3.94
N LYS A 290 7.30 17.07 -3.71
CA LYS A 290 6.09 16.65 -3.03
C LYS A 290 5.21 15.83 -3.97
N GLU A 291 5.11 14.53 -3.67
CA GLU A 291 4.18 13.60 -4.32
C GLU A 291 2.73 14.08 -4.13
N ALA A 292 2.38 14.42 -2.89
CA ALA A 292 1.06 14.90 -2.47
C ALA A 292 0.86 16.42 -2.69
N GLU A 293 1.51 17.04 -3.68
CA GLU A 293 1.41 18.50 -3.96
C GLU A 293 -0.04 18.95 -4.12
N PHE A 294 -0.86 18.12 -4.78
CA PHE A 294 -2.26 18.42 -5.09
C PHE A 294 -3.26 17.60 -4.27
N LEU A 295 -2.80 16.94 -3.21
CA LEU A 295 -3.67 16.18 -2.32
C LEU A 295 -3.91 16.98 -1.03
N ILE A 296 -5.11 16.83 -0.49
CA ILE A 296 -5.53 17.42 0.79
C ILE A 296 -6.16 16.35 1.66
N GLN A 297 -6.03 16.52 2.98
CA GLN A 297 -6.75 15.74 3.96
C GLN A 297 -7.99 16.52 4.40
N SER A 298 -9.14 15.85 4.37
CA SER A 298 -10.43 16.35 4.82
C SER A 298 -10.96 15.46 5.95
N ASP A 299 -11.88 15.98 6.76
CA ASP A 299 -12.45 15.27 7.91
C ASP A 299 -13.86 14.74 7.65
N LEU A 300 -14.38 13.90 8.54
CA LEU A 300 -15.74 13.34 8.39
C LEU A 300 -16.85 14.40 8.33
N LYS A 301 -16.64 15.61 8.87
CA LYS A 301 -17.65 16.68 8.78
C LYS A 301 -17.78 17.17 7.34
N GLN A 302 -16.65 17.30 6.64
CA GLN A 302 -16.66 17.60 5.22
C GLN A 302 -17.35 16.49 4.42
N ALA A 303 -17.05 15.22 4.70
CA ALA A 303 -17.69 14.08 4.01
C ALA A 303 -19.21 14.00 4.27
N GLU A 304 -19.66 14.42 5.45
CA GLU A 304 -21.07 14.53 5.81
C GLU A 304 -21.76 15.67 5.05
N TYR A 305 -21.10 16.83 4.92
CA TYR A 305 -21.58 17.93 4.07
C TYR A 305 -21.67 17.51 2.59
N ASP A 306 -20.72 16.71 2.13
CA ASP A 306 -20.66 16.15 0.77
C ASP A 306 -21.69 15.01 0.55
N ASP A 307 -22.48 14.66 1.58
CA ASP A 307 -23.49 13.59 1.60
C ASP A 307 -22.94 12.20 1.20
N THR A 308 -21.65 11.98 1.42
CA THR A 308 -20.97 10.71 1.09
C THR A 308 -21.10 9.67 2.19
N LEU A 309 -21.25 10.10 3.44
CA LEU A 309 -21.31 9.20 4.60
C LEU A 309 -22.58 8.34 4.68
N LYS A 310 -23.67 8.74 4.01
CA LYS A 310 -24.98 8.07 4.08
C LYS A 310 -24.92 6.57 3.77
N HIS A 311 -23.98 6.15 2.92
CA HIS A 311 -23.83 4.77 2.48
C HIS A 311 -22.75 3.98 3.26
N ILE A 312 -21.92 4.65 4.06
CA ILE A 312 -20.70 4.03 4.61
C ILE A 312 -20.50 4.23 6.11
N ALA A 313 -21.29 5.09 6.75
CA ALA A 313 -21.13 5.42 8.16
C ALA A 313 -22.30 4.94 9.02
N SER A 314 -21.98 4.68 10.28
CA SER A 314 -22.92 4.52 11.38
C SER A 314 -22.74 5.66 12.38
N THR A 315 -23.66 5.79 13.33
CA THR A 315 -23.62 6.79 14.40
C THR A 315 -23.49 6.14 15.76
N TYR A 316 -22.56 6.64 16.57
CA TYR A 316 -22.45 6.24 17.97
C TYR A 316 -23.38 7.06 18.86
N ILE A 317 -24.23 6.38 19.63
CA ILE A 317 -25.17 6.97 20.59
C ILE A 317 -24.62 6.78 22.00
N GLY A 318 -23.92 7.80 22.50
CA GLY A 318 -23.22 7.75 23.80
C GLY A 318 -24.12 7.46 25.00
N ALA A 319 -25.38 7.92 24.99
CA ALA A 319 -26.33 7.68 26.08
C ALA A 319 -26.67 6.18 26.28
N SER A 320 -26.53 5.37 25.23
CA SER A 320 -26.89 3.95 25.25
C SER A 320 -25.73 3.01 24.94
N ASP A 321 -24.53 3.55 24.70
CA ASP A 321 -23.36 2.83 24.21
C ASP A 321 -23.70 1.89 23.04
N LYS A 322 -24.26 2.47 21.97
CA LYS A 322 -24.71 1.73 20.77
C LYS A 322 -24.22 2.38 19.49
N ILE A 323 -23.98 1.54 18.49
CA ILE A 323 -23.74 1.97 17.12
C ILE A 323 -25.00 1.68 16.31
N VAL A 324 -25.59 2.72 15.74
CA VAL A 324 -26.79 2.63 14.91
C VAL A 324 -26.40 2.92 13.46
N ILE A 325 -26.83 2.06 12.54
CA ILE A 325 -26.52 2.18 11.12
C ILE A 325 -27.08 3.50 10.56
N GLY A 326 -26.27 4.19 9.75
CA GLY A 326 -26.62 5.44 9.10
C GLY A 326 -26.26 6.69 9.91
N CYS A 327 -26.53 7.85 9.31
CA CYS A 327 -26.18 9.18 9.85
C CYS A 327 -27.39 9.95 10.44
N GLY A 328 -28.57 9.33 10.52
CA GLY A 328 -29.81 10.03 10.90
C GLY A 328 -29.94 10.38 12.38
N ASN A 329 -29.09 9.83 13.25
CA ASN A 329 -29.07 10.16 14.68
C ASN A 329 -27.99 11.20 14.99
N ASP A 330 -28.15 11.94 16.09
CA ASP A 330 -27.11 12.80 16.63
C ASP A 330 -26.01 11.96 17.30
N GLY A 331 -24.75 12.26 16.98
CA GLY A 331 -23.60 11.64 17.63
C GLY A 331 -22.37 11.54 16.72
N PRO A 332 -21.23 11.07 17.25
CA PRO A 332 -20.02 10.83 16.46
C PRO A 332 -20.26 9.81 15.34
N ARG A 333 -19.70 10.09 14.16
CA ARG A 333 -19.72 9.18 13.02
C ARG A 333 -18.67 8.09 13.17
N VAL A 334 -19.04 6.87 12.79
CA VAL A 334 -18.18 5.68 12.77
C VAL A 334 -18.15 5.15 11.34
N LEU A 335 -16.99 5.22 10.70
CA LEU A 335 -16.77 4.57 9.40
C LEU A 335 -16.58 3.08 9.60
N ASN A 336 -17.69 2.35 9.57
CA ASN A 336 -17.74 0.88 9.67
C ASN A 336 -18.40 0.22 8.45
N PHE A 337 -18.72 1.00 7.41
CA PHE A 337 -19.38 0.55 6.19
C PHE A 337 -20.71 -0.18 6.43
N GLY A 338 -21.33 0.06 7.59
CA GLY A 338 -22.51 -0.66 8.07
C GLY A 338 -23.68 -0.71 7.08
N PRO A 339 -24.03 0.38 6.37
CA PRO A 339 -25.11 0.32 5.37
C PRO A 339 -24.81 -0.67 4.25
N ILE A 340 -23.60 -0.66 3.67
CA ILE A 340 -23.21 -1.60 2.61
C ILE A 340 -23.06 -3.04 3.14
N LEU A 341 -22.50 -3.21 4.33
CA LEU A 341 -22.16 -4.53 4.86
C LEU A 341 -23.34 -5.29 5.50
N ARG A 342 -24.41 -4.60 5.90
CA ARG A 342 -25.49 -5.20 6.72
C ARG A 342 -26.90 -5.08 6.15
N THR A 343 -27.12 -4.29 5.10
CA THR A 343 -28.49 -4.02 4.60
C THR A 343 -28.80 -4.68 3.25
N ASP A 344 -27.83 -5.34 2.61
CA ASP A 344 -27.90 -5.94 1.27
C ASP A 344 -28.40 -5.00 0.15
N GLU A 345 -28.60 -3.70 0.43
CA GLU A 345 -29.09 -2.72 -0.55
C GLU A 345 -28.07 -2.46 -1.66
N ILE A 346 -26.78 -2.57 -1.34
CA ILE A 346 -25.66 -2.44 -2.26
C ILE A 346 -24.73 -3.64 -1.98
N PRO A 347 -24.82 -4.75 -2.75
CA PRO A 347 -24.02 -5.95 -2.52
C PRO A 347 -22.56 -5.78 -3.00
N LEU A 348 -21.89 -4.73 -2.51
CA LEU A 348 -20.55 -4.35 -2.93
C LEU A 348 -19.54 -5.47 -2.63
N ILE A 349 -19.62 -6.08 -1.44
CA ILE A 349 -18.66 -7.12 -1.07
C ILE A 349 -18.79 -8.35 -1.96
N ASN A 350 -20.01 -8.74 -2.32
CA ASN A 350 -20.24 -9.89 -3.22
C ASN A 350 -19.63 -9.67 -4.60
N ILE A 351 -19.75 -8.46 -5.17
CA ILE A 351 -19.13 -8.18 -6.47
C ILE A 351 -17.60 -8.10 -6.35
N ILE A 352 -17.06 -7.55 -5.26
CA ILE A 352 -15.61 -7.53 -5.03
C ILE A 352 -15.06 -8.96 -4.88
N GLU A 353 -15.75 -9.83 -4.15
CA GLU A 353 -15.41 -11.26 -4.05
C GLU A 353 -15.40 -11.92 -5.43
N THR A 354 -16.43 -11.66 -6.25
CA THR A 354 -16.50 -12.17 -7.63
C THR A 354 -15.33 -11.69 -8.48
N ILE A 355 -14.97 -10.39 -8.41
CA ILE A 355 -13.81 -9.84 -9.12
C ILE A 355 -12.52 -10.53 -8.66
N MET A 356 -12.34 -10.70 -7.35
CA MET A 356 -11.17 -11.37 -6.77
C MET A 356 -11.05 -12.82 -7.25
N GLU A 357 -12.15 -13.58 -7.29
CA GLU A 357 -12.19 -14.95 -7.81
C GLU A 357 -11.84 -15.03 -9.30
N VAL A 358 -12.38 -14.13 -10.12
CA VAL A 358 -12.06 -14.03 -11.55
C VAL A 358 -10.56 -13.75 -11.73
N CYS A 359 -10.00 -12.80 -10.96
CA CYS A 359 -8.58 -12.49 -10.99
C CYS A 359 -7.72 -13.71 -10.58
N LYS A 360 -8.05 -14.37 -9.48
CA LYS A 360 -7.35 -15.58 -8.98
C LYS A 360 -7.34 -16.69 -10.03
N LYS A 361 -8.50 -16.96 -10.64
CA LYS A 361 -8.65 -17.97 -11.70
C LYS A 361 -7.81 -17.61 -12.94
N LYS A 362 -7.89 -16.37 -13.41
CA LYS A 362 -7.21 -15.89 -14.61
C LYS A 362 -5.68 -15.86 -14.46
N LEU A 363 -5.18 -15.58 -13.26
CA LEU A 363 -3.75 -15.53 -12.94
C LEU A 363 -3.18 -16.85 -12.37
N SER A 364 -4.06 -17.81 -12.03
CA SER A 364 -3.72 -19.10 -11.43
C SER A 364 -2.81 -18.96 -10.21
N SER A 365 -3.12 -18.00 -9.36
CA SER A 365 -2.36 -17.59 -8.18
C SER A 365 -3.28 -16.79 -7.28
N ASP A 366 -3.00 -16.75 -5.97
CA ASP A 366 -3.59 -15.71 -5.12
C ASP A 366 -3.22 -14.32 -5.62
N VAL A 367 -4.12 -13.36 -5.39
CA VAL A 367 -4.05 -12.01 -5.95
C VAL A 367 -4.42 -10.95 -4.94
N GLU A 368 -3.79 -9.80 -5.10
CA GLU A 368 -4.26 -8.53 -4.55
C GLU A 368 -4.85 -7.69 -5.68
N ILE A 369 -5.98 -7.04 -5.42
CA ILE A 369 -6.58 -6.04 -6.31
C ILE A 369 -6.73 -4.71 -5.59
N GLU A 370 -6.54 -3.61 -6.32
CA GLU A 370 -6.86 -2.26 -5.85
C GLU A 370 -8.07 -1.74 -6.63
N PHE A 371 -9.02 -1.12 -5.94
CA PHE A 371 -10.23 -0.58 -6.55
C PHE A 371 -10.69 0.73 -5.89
N ALA A 372 -11.51 1.48 -6.63
CA ALA A 372 -12.21 2.65 -6.12
C ALA A 372 -13.68 2.62 -6.56
N VAL A 373 -14.55 3.18 -5.74
CA VAL A 373 -16.00 3.11 -5.88
C VAL A 373 -16.62 4.48 -5.72
N THR A 374 -17.48 4.86 -6.66
CA THR A 374 -18.40 5.99 -6.51
C THR A 374 -19.84 5.48 -6.49
N ILE A 375 -20.64 6.01 -5.58
CA ILE A 375 -22.06 5.67 -5.43
C ILE A 375 -22.88 6.94 -5.69
N ASP A 376 -23.81 6.90 -6.64
CA ASP A 376 -24.71 8.01 -6.91
C ASP A 376 -25.96 8.01 -6.01
N ASP A 377 -26.79 9.05 -6.10
CA ASP A 377 -28.02 9.16 -5.32
C ASP A 377 -29.08 8.09 -5.64
N LYS A 378 -28.99 7.48 -6.82
CA LYS A 378 -29.85 6.37 -7.26
C LYS A 378 -29.25 5.01 -6.89
N LYS A 379 -28.16 4.98 -6.11
CA LYS A 379 -27.41 3.79 -5.71
C LYS A 379 -26.80 3.03 -6.90
N ASN A 380 -26.58 3.68 -8.04
CA ASN A 380 -25.72 3.12 -9.09
C ASN A 380 -24.27 3.19 -8.61
N VAL A 381 -23.55 2.10 -8.82
CA VAL A 381 -22.19 1.91 -8.34
C VAL A 381 -21.25 1.81 -9.53
N ARG A 382 -20.24 2.69 -9.58
CA ARG A 382 -19.12 2.57 -10.52
C ARG A 382 -17.91 2.06 -9.74
N ILE A 383 -17.38 0.91 -10.15
CA ILE A 383 -16.16 0.30 -9.62
C ILE A 383 -15.06 0.48 -10.67
N GLY A 384 -14.06 1.30 -10.33
CA GLY A 384 -12.83 1.38 -11.09
C GLY A 384 -11.81 0.37 -10.59
N PHE A 385 -11.42 -0.56 -11.47
CA PHE A 385 -10.36 -1.53 -11.23
C PHE A 385 -8.99 -0.88 -11.49
N LEU A 386 -8.21 -0.67 -10.43
CA LEU A 386 -7.03 0.18 -10.46
C LEU A 386 -5.72 -0.60 -10.56
N GLN A 387 -5.67 -1.82 -10.02
CA GLN A 387 -4.49 -2.67 -10.08
C GLN A 387 -4.84 -4.13 -9.78
N VAL A 388 -4.00 -5.03 -10.29
CA VAL A 388 -3.95 -6.44 -9.91
C VAL A 388 -2.50 -6.87 -9.73
N ARG A 389 -2.22 -7.66 -8.70
CA ARG A 389 -0.91 -8.23 -8.41
C ARG A 389 -1.05 -9.69 -8.00
N LYS A 390 -0.08 -10.53 -8.36
CA LYS A 390 0.01 -11.88 -7.80
C LYS A 390 0.59 -11.80 -6.39
N MET A 391 0.01 -12.56 -5.48
CA MET A 391 0.50 -12.74 -4.11
C MET A 391 1.37 -13.99 -4.04
N LYS A 392 2.48 -13.89 -3.31
CA LYS A 392 3.35 -15.03 -3.03
C LYS A 392 2.89 -15.71 -1.73
N VAL A 393 2.07 -16.75 -1.85
CA VAL A 393 1.71 -17.61 -0.72
C VAL A 393 2.76 -18.72 -0.62
N SER A 394 3.29 -18.97 0.58
CA SER A 394 4.33 -19.99 0.79
C SER A 394 3.69 -21.36 1.02
N ASP A 395 3.78 -22.26 0.04
CA ASP A 395 3.20 -23.61 0.09
C ASP A 395 4.09 -24.68 0.75
N ASN A 396 5.25 -24.31 1.30
CA ASN A 396 6.16 -25.33 1.86
C ASN A 396 5.50 -26.02 3.08
N ASP A 397 5.36 -27.34 3.07
CA ASP A 397 5.02 -28.06 4.30
C ASP A 397 6.25 -28.05 5.22
N VAL A 398 6.31 -27.07 6.13
CA VAL A 398 7.33 -27.05 7.19
C VAL A 398 6.76 -27.84 8.35
N SER A 399 6.90 -29.17 8.31
CA SER A 399 6.71 -29.97 9.52
C SER A 399 7.94 -29.81 10.42
N ALA A 400 8.07 -28.65 11.07
CA ALA A 400 9.11 -28.47 12.08
C ALA A 400 8.76 -29.35 13.28
N ASP A 401 9.59 -30.36 13.54
CA ASP A 401 9.48 -31.19 14.73
C ASP A 401 9.89 -30.35 15.95
N LEU A 402 8.91 -29.69 16.57
CA LEU A 402 9.10 -28.85 17.75
C LEU A 402 9.76 -29.61 18.91
N ASP A 403 9.65 -30.94 18.94
CA ASP A 403 10.29 -31.76 19.97
C ASP A 403 11.81 -31.69 19.93
N LYS A 404 12.42 -31.32 18.78
CA LYS A 404 13.87 -31.11 18.65
C LYS A 404 14.39 -29.91 19.44
N TYR A 405 13.52 -28.98 19.80
CA TYR A 405 13.91 -27.70 20.43
C TYR A 405 13.48 -27.62 21.91
N LYS A 406 13.05 -28.73 22.51
CA LYS A 406 12.64 -28.79 23.93
C LYS A 406 13.72 -28.38 24.93
N SER A 407 15.00 -28.45 24.54
CA SER A 407 16.13 -28.04 25.39
C SER A 407 16.45 -26.55 25.32
N PHE A 408 15.84 -25.82 24.39
CA PHE A 408 16.07 -24.39 24.21
C PHE A 408 15.01 -23.60 24.98
N GLU A 409 15.39 -22.43 25.47
CA GLU A 409 14.46 -21.51 26.11
C GLU A 409 13.75 -20.65 25.05
N ILE A 410 12.53 -20.21 25.35
CA ILE A 410 11.68 -19.48 24.40
C ILE A 410 11.89 -17.97 24.61
N LEU A 411 12.40 -17.28 23.58
CA LEU A 411 12.46 -15.81 23.56
C LEU A 411 11.07 -15.20 23.39
N LEU A 412 10.29 -15.74 22.45
CA LEU A 412 8.92 -15.36 22.19
C LEU A 412 8.20 -16.43 21.37
N SER A 413 6.87 -16.43 21.42
CA SER A 413 6.04 -17.20 20.51
C SER A 413 4.77 -16.46 20.15
N SER A 414 4.21 -16.79 18.99
CA SER A 414 3.00 -16.15 18.47
C SER A 414 2.15 -17.15 17.69
N ASN A 415 0.85 -16.96 17.76
CA ASN A 415 -0.13 -17.64 16.90
C ASN A 415 -0.59 -16.78 15.70
N ARG A 416 -0.05 -15.57 15.57
CA ARG A 416 -0.33 -14.64 14.47
C ARG A 416 1.00 -14.34 13.79
N ILE A 417 1.33 -15.16 12.80
CA ILE A 417 2.61 -15.10 12.11
C ILE A 417 2.42 -15.06 10.61
N MET A 418 3.41 -14.53 9.92
CA MET A 418 3.56 -14.63 8.49
C MET A 418 4.98 -15.08 8.17
N GLY A 419 5.09 -15.93 7.16
CA GLY A 419 6.33 -16.61 6.83
C GLY A 419 6.24 -18.08 7.17
N ASN A 420 7.15 -18.85 6.59
CA ASN A 420 7.10 -20.29 6.70
C ASN A 420 8.52 -20.85 6.51
N GLY A 421 9.02 -21.58 7.52
CA GLY A 421 10.37 -22.16 7.51
C GLY A 421 11.07 -22.11 8.85
N VAL A 422 12.37 -22.47 8.80
CA VAL A 422 13.29 -22.40 9.95
C VAL A 422 14.44 -21.47 9.58
N ILE A 423 14.83 -20.59 10.50
CA ILE A 423 15.99 -19.69 10.38
C ILE A 423 16.87 -19.89 11.61
N ASP A 424 18.12 -20.29 11.42
CA ASP A 424 19.10 -20.62 12.47
C ASP A 424 20.41 -19.81 12.32
N THR A 425 20.33 -18.65 11.66
CA THR A 425 21.49 -17.82 11.29
C THR A 425 21.54 -16.45 11.95
N ILE A 426 20.49 -16.05 12.67
CA ILE A 426 20.34 -14.67 13.18
C ILE A 426 21.02 -14.53 14.52
N ARG A 427 21.99 -13.61 14.63
CA ARG A 427 22.71 -13.29 15.87
C ARG A 427 22.44 -11.88 16.39
N ASP A 428 22.03 -10.99 15.51
CA ASP A 428 21.78 -9.60 15.85
C ASP A 428 20.30 -9.39 16.15
N ILE A 429 20.02 -8.73 17.28
CA ILE A 429 18.68 -8.36 17.69
C ILE A 429 18.65 -6.84 17.89
N VAL A 430 17.70 -6.18 17.24
CA VAL A 430 17.43 -4.75 17.39
C VAL A 430 16.04 -4.63 17.99
N TYR A 431 15.93 -4.02 19.17
CA TYR A 431 14.63 -3.88 19.84
C TYR A 431 14.42 -2.49 20.43
N ILE A 432 13.17 -2.06 20.45
CA ILE A 432 12.73 -0.84 21.13
C ILE A 432 12.64 -1.11 22.63
N LYS A 433 13.18 -0.19 23.44
CA LYS A 433 13.14 -0.26 24.91
C LYS A 433 11.71 -0.03 25.43
N PRO A 434 11.05 -1.03 26.05
CA PRO A 434 9.65 -0.90 26.49
C PRO A 434 9.44 0.22 27.52
N GLU A 435 10.40 0.41 28.43
CA GLU A 435 10.29 1.29 29.60
C GLU A 435 10.16 2.78 29.28
N ILE A 436 10.65 3.21 28.13
CA ILE A 436 10.66 4.62 27.68
C ILE A 436 9.86 4.82 26.40
N PHE A 437 9.21 3.75 25.89
CA PHE A 437 8.46 3.82 24.67
C PHE A 437 7.25 4.75 24.82
N SER A 438 7.02 5.58 23.79
CA SER A 438 5.81 6.36 23.62
C SER A 438 5.48 6.48 22.15
N ALA A 439 4.20 6.43 21.80
CA ALA A 439 3.70 6.69 20.44
C ALA A 439 4.08 8.08 19.90
N LYS A 440 4.44 9.03 20.79
CA LYS A 440 4.98 10.34 20.40
C LYS A 440 6.42 10.29 19.89
N SER A 441 7.18 9.30 20.35
CA SER A 441 8.61 9.13 20.03
C SER A 441 8.83 8.26 18.80
N THR A 442 7.78 7.68 18.21
CA THR A 442 7.89 6.79 17.04
C THR A 442 8.63 7.39 15.84
N PRO A 443 8.51 8.70 15.50
CA PRO A 443 9.32 9.27 14.42
C PRO A 443 10.81 9.29 14.73
N GLN A 444 11.19 9.55 16.00
CA GLN A 444 12.57 9.53 16.44
C GLN A 444 13.13 8.09 16.47
N ILE A 445 12.32 7.13 16.92
CA ILE A 445 12.65 5.70 16.88
C ILE A 445 12.95 5.25 15.44
N ALA A 446 12.16 5.70 14.45
CA ALA A 446 12.39 5.35 13.04
C ALA A 446 13.80 5.78 12.57
N LEU A 447 14.26 6.96 12.98
CA LEU A 447 15.62 7.46 12.66
C LEU A 447 16.71 6.62 13.32
N GLU A 448 16.53 6.23 14.59
CA GLU A 448 17.48 5.40 15.33
C GLU A 448 17.59 3.98 14.75
N VAL A 449 16.45 3.37 14.43
CA VAL A 449 16.39 2.08 13.73
C VAL A 449 17.09 2.18 12.37
N ALA A 450 16.84 3.24 11.60
CA ALA A 450 17.48 3.44 10.30
C ALA A 450 19.02 3.53 10.40
N GLN A 451 19.53 4.20 11.43
CA GLN A 451 20.96 4.30 11.70
C GLN A 451 21.57 2.94 12.02
N ILE A 452 20.92 2.15 12.87
CA ILE A 452 21.37 0.79 13.23
C ILE A 452 21.32 -0.13 12.01
N ASN A 453 20.23 -0.13 11.24
CA ASN A 453 20.09 -0.90 10.00
C ASN A 453 21.21 -0.57 9.01
N THR A 454 21.59 0.71 8.88
CA THR A 454 22.71 1.13 8.02
C THR A 454 24.04 0.51 8.47
N ASN A 455 24.29 0.40 9.77
CA ASN A 455 25.50 -0.21 10.30
C ASN A 455 25.53 -1.73 10.07
N ILE A 456 24.43 -2.42 10.37
CA ILE A 456 24.30 -3.87 10.14
C ILE A 456 24.39 -4.19 8.64
N LYS A 457 23.83 -3.34 7.78
CA LYS A 457 23.93 -3.47 6.31
C LYS A 457 25.38 -3.45 5.82
N LYS A 458 26.25 -2.63 6.41
CA LYS A 458 27.70 -2.61 6.07
C LYS A 458 28.42 -3.91 6.41
N LEU A 459 27.93 -4.64 7.42
CA LEU A 459 28.46 -5.94 7.82
C LEU A 459 27.88 -7.09 6.99
N ASN A 460 26.90 -6.80 6.12
CA ASN A 460 26.13 -7.80 5.37
C ASN A 460 25.43 -8.83 6.28
N GLU A 461 25.06 -8.41 7.49
CA GLU A 461 24.36 -9.24 8.46
C GLU A 461 22.84 -9.01 8.38
N LYS A 462 22.10 -9.97 8.93
CA LYS A 462 20.64 -9.96 9.03
C LYS A 462 20.26 -10.04 10.50
N TYR A 463 19.13 -9.42 10.86
CA TYR A 463 18.76 -9.26 12.26
C TYR A 463 17.28 -9.49 12.52
N LEU A 464 16.96 -9.74 13.80
CA LEU A 464 15.62 -9.73 14.37
C LEU A 464 15.27 -8.31 14.83
N LEU A 465 14.19 -7.74 14.31
CA LEU A 465 13.66 -6.43 14.69
C LEU A 465 12.44 -6.59 15.60
N ILE A 466 12.44 -5.97 16.78
CA ILE A 466 11.33 -6.01 17.74
C ILE A 466 10.86 -4.60 18.05
N GLY A 467 9.56 -4.33 17.91
CA GLY A 467 9.00 -3.04 18.25
C GLY A 467 7.53 -3.07 18.61
N PHE A 468 6.98 -1.88 18.85
CA PHE A 468 5.61 -1.69 19.32
C PHE A 468 4.74 -1.01 18.24
N GLY A 469 3.53 -1.53 18.05
CA GLY A 469 2.62 -1.12 16.99
C GLY A 469 3.06 -1.60 15.60
N ARG A 470 2.54 -0.92 14.56
CA ARG A 470 2.83 -1.22 13.16
C ARG A 470 4.22 -0.76 12.73
N TRP A 471 4.94 -1.53 11.92
CA TRP A 471 6.06 -1.00 11.15
C TRP A 471 5.59 -0.41 9.82
N GLY A 472 6.00 0.83 9.53
CA GLY A 472 5.76 1.46 8.24
C GLY A 472 4.38 2.11 8.05
N SER A 473 3.66 2.37 9.14
CA SER A 473 2.46 3.22 9.08
C SER A 473 2.83 4.70 9.02
N SER A 474 2.16 5.46 8.15
CA SER A 474 2.27 6.93 8.12
C SER A 474 1.62 7.61 9.32
N ASP A 475 0.66 6.95 9.99
CA ASP A 475 0.08 7.42 11.25
C ASP A 475 1.01 6.99 12.39
N HIS A 476 1.81 7.93 12.89
CA HIS A 476 2.79 7.68 13.94
C HIS A 476 2.17 7.24 15.28
N TRP A 477 0.85 7.42 15.46
CA TRP A 477 0.13 6.89 16.63
C TRP A 477 -0.19 5.40 16.50
N LEU A 478 -0.17 4.86 15.28
CA LEU A 478 -0.42 3.45 15.00
C LEU A 478 0.85 2.61 15.00
N GLY A 479 2.03 3.24 14.92
CA GLY A 479 3.28 2.50 14.74
C GLY A 479 4.53 3.35 14.56
N VAL A 480 5.62 2.69 14.20
CA VAL A 480 6.90 3.30 13.85
C VAL A 480 6.92 3.62 12.35
N PRO A 481 6.99 4.90 11.94
CA PRO A 481 6.87 5.34 10.55
C PRO A 481 8.18 5.14 9.78
N VAL A 482 8.64 3.89 9.64
CA VAL A 482 9.80 3.54 8.83
C VAL A 482 9.43 3.38 7.36
N VAL A 483 10.29 3.84 6.45
CA VAL A 483 10.23 3.40 5.05
C VAL A 483 11.00 2.10 4.88
N TRP A 484 10.74 1.34 3.81
CA TRP A 484 11.31 -0.01 3.64
C TRP A 484 12.86 -0.03 3.72
N SER A 485 13.52 0.96 3.10
CA SER A 485 14.98 1.09 3.10
C SER A 485 15.59 1.24 4.49
N GLN A 486 14.82 1.70 5.49
CA GLN A 486 15.29 1.90 6.85
C GLN A 486 15.34 0.61 7.67
N ILE A 487 14.69 -0.47 7.22
CA ILE A 487 14.64 -1.77 7.90
C ILE A 487 14.97 -2.95 6.97
N SER A 488 15.51 -2.67 5.78
CA SER A 488 15.70 -3.65 4.70
C SER A 488 16.60 -4.85 5.04
N ASN A 489 17.40 -4.77 6.11
CA ASN A 489 18.23 -5.88 6.58
C ASN A 489 17.56 -6.74 7.67
N ALA A 490 16.39 -6.35 8.16
CA ALA A 490 15.61 -7.21 9.04
C ALA A 490 15.21 -8.48 8.29
N LYS A 491 15.40 -9.63 8.93
CA LYS A 491 14.95 -10.93 8.40
C LYS A 491 13.74 -11.47 9.15
N ILE A 492 13.57 -10.99 10.38
CA ILE A 492 12.44 -11.29 11.24
C ILE A 492 11.98 -9.96 11.85
N ILE A 493 10.67 -9.73 11.86
CA ILE A 493 10.05 -8.53 12.43
C ILE A 493 9.01 -8.98 13.46
N VAL A 494 9.00 -8.31 14.61
CA VAL A 494 8.03 -8.52 15.68
C VAL A 494 7.27 -7.22 15.91
N GLU A 495 5.95 -7.31 15.83
CA GLU A 495 4.98 -6.27 16.13
C GLU A 495 4.29 -6.62 17.44
N ALA A 496 4.71 -5.97 18.53
CA ALA A 496 4.08 -6.11 19.84
C ALA A 496 3.05 -5.00 20.06
N THR A 497 1.91 -5.32 20.65
CA THR A 497 0.97 -4.29 21.14
C THR A 497 1.32 -3.88 22.57
N LEU A 498 0.79 -2.74 23.00
CA LEU A 498 0.77 -2.30 24.40
C LEU A 498 -0.67 -1.99 24.81
N PRO A 499 -1.01 -1.93 26.11
CA PRO A 499 -2.37 -1.60 26.55
C PRO A 499 -2.92 -0.30 25.94
N ASP A 500 -2.06 0.72 25.82
CA ASP A 500 -2.40 2.02 25.24
C ASP A 500 -2.18 2.10 23.71
N MET A 501 -1.72 1.01 23.09
CA MET A 501 -1.40 0.91 21.66
C MET A 501 -1.79 -0.48 21.14
N ASN A 502 -3.09 -0.72 21.12
CA ASN A 502 -3.69 -1.92 20.56
C ASN A 502 -4.11 -1.64 19.11
N VAL A 503 -3.20 -1.89 18.18
CA VAL A 503 -3.38 -1.59 16.76
C VAL A 503 -3.41 -2.91 16.00
N ASP A 504 -4.29 -2.99 15.01
CA ASP A 504 -4.29 -4.10 14.05
C ASP A 504 -2.95 -4.23 13.33
N LEU A 505 -2.67 -5.43 12.82
CA LEU A 505 -1.38 -5.76 12.20
C LEU A 505 -1.08 -4.94 10.95
N SER A 506 0.21 -4.78 10.63
CA SER A 506 0.65 -4.08 9.43
C SER A 506 0.21 -4.83 8.16
N GLN A 507 -0.93 -4.39 7.61
CA GLN A 507 -1.47 -4.83 6.32
C GLN A 507 -1.41 -3.76 5.24
N GLY A 508 -0.73 -2.63 5.50
CA GLY A 508 -0.52 -1.58 4.50
C GLY A 508 0.06 -2.18 3.22
N ALA A 509 -0.66 -1.99 2.10
CA ALA A 509 -0.51 -2.87 0.93
C ALA A 509 0.93 -3.00 0.45
N HIS A 510 1.64 -1.89 0.32
CA HIS A 510 3.01 -1.89 -0.17
C HIS A 510 4.01 -2.52 0.82
N PHE A 511 3.90 -2.17 2.12
CA PHE A 511 4.77 -2.73 3.15
C PHE A 511 4.58 -4.25 3.25
N PHE A 512 3.33 -4.70 3.19
CA PHE A 512 2.95 -6.11 3.24
C PHE A 512 3.55 -6.94 2.08
N HIS A 513 3.50 -6.40 0.85
CA HIS A 513 4.13 -7.06 -0.31
C HIS A 513 5.63 -7.24 -0.17
N ASN A 514 6.32 -6.24 0.42
CA ASN A 514 7.74 -6.35 0.64
C ASN A 514 8.05 -7.46 1.67
N LEU A 515 7.32 -7.52 2.79
CA LEU A 515 7.51 -8.58 3.78
C LEU A 515 7.36 -9.99 3.19
N THR A 516 6.30 -10.24 2.42
CA THR A 516 6.04 -11.55 1.79
C THR A 516 7.09 -11.90 0.75
N SER A 517 7.50 -10.95 -0.09
CA SER A 517 8.39 -11.25 -1.22
C SER A 517 9.84 -11.46 -0.82
N PHE A 518 10.32 -10.72 0.18
CA PHE A 518 11.65 -10.91 0.78
C PHE A 518 11.70 -12.08 1.78
N ASN A 519 10.61 -12.84 1.94
CA ASN A 519 10.46 -13.92 2.90
C ASN A 519 10.89 -13.46 4.32
N ILE A 520 10.39 -12.29 4.75
CA ILE A 520 10.58 -11.83 6.13
C ILE A 520 9.57 -12.55 6.99
N PHE A 521 10.03 -13.10 8.12
CA PHE A 521 9.11 -13.68 9.09
C PHE A 521 8.54 -12.54 9.96
N SER A 522 7.22 -12.39 9.98
CA SER A 522 6.55 -11.38 10.79
C SER A 522 5.77 -12.05 11.91
N PHE A 523 5.97 -11.59 13.13
CA PHE A 523 5.33 -12.11 14.34
C PHE A 523 4.52 -11.01 15.00
N SER A 524 3.28 -11.30 15.34
CA SER A 524 2.40 -10.39 16.08
C SER A 524 2.25 -10.85 17.51
N ILE A 525 2.51 -10.00 18.49
CA ILE A 525 2.36 -10.32 19.92
C ILE A 525 1.37 -9.37 20.58
N HIS A 526 0.25 -9.91 21.04
CA HIS A 526 -0.71 -9.13 21.84
C HIS A 526 -0.18 -8.93 23.26
N HIS A 527 -0.43 -7.77 23.88
CA HIS A 527 0.07 -7.43 25.22
C HIS A 527 -0.55 -8.31 26.32
N GLU A 528 -1.74 -8.86 26.08
CA GLU A 528 -2.39 -9.84 26.97
C GLU A 528 -2.02 -11.30 26.64
N SER A 529 -1.15 -11.53 25.66
CA SER A 529 -0.70 -12.87 25.32
C SER A 529 0.11 -13.48 26.46
N THR A 530 -0.12 -14.76 26.74
CA THR A 530 0.72 -15.57 27.65
C THR A 530 2.12 -15.82 27.10
N HIS A 531 2.36 -15.46 25.84
CA HIS A 531 3.62 -15.66 25.12
C HIS A 531 4.39 -14.34 25.00
N SER A 532 4.87 -13.85 26.15
CA SER A 532 5.58 -12.57 26.24
C SER A 532 7.00 -12.65 25.67
N ILE A 533 7.48 -11.52 25.16
CA ILE A 533 8.90 -11.34 24.80
C ILE A 533 9.73 -11.31 26.09
N ASP A 534 10.78 -12.13 26.18
CA ASP A 534 11.71 -12.11 27.31
C ASP A 534 12.69 -10.92 27.22
N PHE A 535 12.21 -9.74 27.63
CA PHE A 535 13.02 -8.52 27.71
C PHE A 535 14.13 -8.60 28.77
N ASP A 536 13.95 -9.40 29.83
CA ASP A 536 14.96 -9.57 30.88
C ASP A 536 16.18 -10.31 30.35
N TRP A 537 15.96 -11.33 29.51
CA TRP A 537 17.02 -12.02 28.81
C TRP A 537 17.70 -11.11 27.79
N LEU A 538 16.94 -10.35 26.97
CA LEU A 538 17.48 -9.41 26.00
C LEU A 538 18.41 -8.37 26.65
N ASN A 539 18.00 -7.85 27.81
CA ASN A 539 18.75 -6.83 28.53
C ASN A 539 20.09 -7.31 29.09
N LYS A 540 20.28 -8.63 29.27
CA LYS A 540 21.52 -9.25 29.75
C LYS A 540 22.54 -9.54 28.63
N GLN A 541 22.14 -9.42 27.36
CA GLN A 541 23.01 -9.72 26.22
C GLN A 541 24.06 -8.64 25.97
N GLN A 542 25.11 -8.99 25.23
CA GLN A 542 26.15 -8.05 24.86
C GLN A 542 25.58 -6.95 23.97
N THR A 543 25.65 -5.72 24.47
CA THR A 543 25.19 -4.53 23.74
C THR A 543 26.27 -4.09 22.76
N VAL A 544 25.91 -3.97 21.49
CA VAL A 544 26.78 -3.46 20.42
C VAL A 544 26.58 -1.96 20.27
N THR A 545 25.33 -1.53 20.14
CA THR A 545 24.95 -0.13 20.02
C THR A 545 23.69 0.12 20.85
N GLU A 546 23.64 1.28 21.51
CA GLU A 546 22.47 1.71 22.27
C GLU A 546 22.22 3.19 21.99
N THR A 547 21.00 3.52 21.59
CA THR A 547 20.51 4.89 21.39
C THR A 547 19.56 5.25 22.53
N GLU A 548 18.83 6.37 22.41
CA GLU A 548 17.82 6.74 23.40
C GLU A 548 16.77 5.63 23.51
N PHE A 549 16.11 5.28 22.40
CA PHE A 549 14.96 4.37 22.39
C PHE A 549 15.26 2.95 21.92
N VAL A 550 16.38 2.71 21.25
CA VAL A 550 16.67 1.43 20.58
C VAL A 550 17.95 0.80 21.12
N LYS A 551 17.95 -0.53 21.22
CA LYS A 551 19.11 -1.30 21.63
C LYS A 551 19.41 -2.38 20.59
N HIS A 552 20.68 -2.50 20.22
CA HIS A 552 21.22 -3.54 19.35
C HIS A 552 22.15 -4.43 20.16
N VAL A 553 21.78 -5.72 20.25
CA VAL A 553 22.57 -6.75 20.92
C VAL A 553 23.03 -7.81 19.92
N HIS A 554 24.17 -8.42 20.23
CA HIS A 554 24.75 -9.51 19.44
C HIS A 554 24.91 -10.75 20.29
N LEU A 555 24.52 -11.89 19.73
CA LEU A 555 24.55 -13.19 20.39
C LEU A 555 25.78 -14.00 19.97
N ASN A 556 26.31 -14.79 20.90
CA ASN A 556 27.37 -15.75 20.59
C ASN A 556 26.88 -16.90 19.70
N ASN A 557 25.67 -17.40 20.00
CA ASN A 557 24.99 -18.44 19.23
C ASN A 557 23.78 -17.84 18.50
N PRO A 558 23.45 -18.32 17.29
CA PRO A 558 22.30 -17.82 16.55
C PRO A 558 20.99 -18.25 17.21
N LEU A 559 19.95 -17.43 17.05
CA LEU A 559 18.57 -17.79 17.36
C LEU A 559 18.09 -18.92 16.44
N THR A 560 17.22 -19.77 16.98
CA THR A 560 16.43 -20.70 16.16
C THR A 560 15.00 -20.19 16.05
N VAL A 561 14.60 -19.82 14.84
CA VAL A 561 13.31 -19.19 14.56
C VAL A 561 12.51 -20.13 13.69
N ILE A 562 11.31 -20.48 14.14
CA ILE A 562 10.40 -21.38 13.45
C ILE A 562 9.12 -20.61 13.16
N ALA A 563 8.68 -20.64 11.91
CA ALA A 563 7.40 -20.10 11.49
C ALA A 563 6.64 -21.19 10.72
N ASP A 564 5.46 -21.56 11.21
CA ASP A 564 4.53 -22.48 10.56
C ASP A 564 3.18 -21.78 10.39
N ASN A 565 2.98 -21.22 9.20
CA ASN A 565 1.77 -20.48 8.87
C ASN A 565 0.51 -21.37 8.87
N LYS A 566 0.67 -22.66 8.53
CA LYS A 566 -0.44 -23.62 8.42
C LYS A 566 -1.00 -23.97 9.80
N ASN A 567 -0.11 -24.23 10.76
CA ASN A 567 -0.49 -24.49 12.14
C ASN A 567 -0.60 -23.20 12.97
N LYS A 568 -0.52 -22.02 12.34
CA LYS A 568 -0.59 -20.70 12.99
C LYS A 568 0.32 -20.67 14.22
N THR A 569 1.57 -21.13 14.09
CA THR A 569 2.51 -21.28 15.21
C THR A 569 3.88 -20.79 14.81
N GLY A 570 4.39 -19.79 15.51
CA GLY A 570 5.78 -19.38 15.41
C GLY A 570 6.44 -19.25 16.77
N VAL A 571 7.69 -19.68 16.85
CA VAL A 571 8.48 -19.68 18.08
C VAL A 571 9.91 -19.24 17.75
N ILE A 572 10.46 -18.38 18.59
CA ILE A 572 11.88 -18.00 18.56
C ILE A 572 12.52 -18.55 19.82
N TYR A 573 13.52 -19.39 19.62
CA TYR A 573 14.31 -20.02 20.67
C TYR A 573 15.67 -19.35 20.81
N HIS A 574 16.18 -19.35 22.03
CA HIS A 574 17.57 -19.04 22.34
C HIS A 574 18.21 -20.17 23.17
N ASP A 575 19.54 -20.23 23.11
CA ASP A 575 20.35 -21.13 23.94
C ASP A 575 20.45 -20.69 25.40
#